data_AF-A0A800K2M2-F1
#
_entry.id   AF-A0A800K2M2-F1
#
_cell.length_a   1.000
_cell.length_b   1.000
_cell.length_c   1.000
_cell.angle_alpha   90.00
_cell.angle_beta   90.00
_cell.angle_gamma   90.00
#
_symmetry.space_group_name_H-M   'P 1'
#
loop_
_entity.id
_entity.type
_entity.pdbx_description
1 polymer ?
#
loop_
_entity_poly.entity_id
_entity_poly.type
_entity_poly.pdbx_seq_one_letter_code
_entity_poly.pdbx_strand_id
1 'polypeptide(L)'
;MQSLSKEEKTHIRSILFRHLDGIAIIPSCIQLEKKGILSSFNTKTTQTLNDISTNTHSNDAYINVALRLCSSQGWLEQKIADNTIFFSLTNRGKVFLSQIKAFDNAIPILPHLSDFSRLCKEHYGLIEDYIKALFSLHAKLNEQLFHQMCGLIIGPMLVHWGMESHLKNQKPFNTKDLPGGMLANIPLFSLMKLIGWGDIEDETFFPNVIGKAFFKRCSAYGVTTSYLPMFNKLEDLFYGDPACLWKRPKNSPEIHVDRTMNVWGSGGAHSGYFNKVDEIVIEIFNRPLEDQPAGIADMGCGNGALLAHLFELIEHHTLRGKHLDTHYLHLIGADLNKAALDSSKKNLLEQGIEAEFLYADISDPAQYAKDLKSAFNVNLEDLLNVRSFLDHNRIYKKPSAFKRTDKSLSTGSFAYRGRLIPNDELEYNLIQH
;
A
#
# COMPACT_ATOMS: atom_id res chain seq x y z
N MET A 1 -20.59 12.08 -23.04
CA MET A 1 -19.71 10.95 -22.65
C MET A 1 -20.55 9.92 -21.96
N GLN A 2 -20.50 8.66 -22.41
CA GLN A 2 -21.22 7.56 -21.78
C GLN A 2 -20.69 7.38 -20.33
N SER A 3 -21.59 7.45 -19.35
CA SER A 3 -21.25 7.25 -17.95
C SER A 3 -21.25 5.75 -17.63
N LEU A 4 -20.25 5.29 -16.88
CA LEU A 4 -20.17 3.90 -16.45
C LEU A 4 -21.34 3.56 -15.50
N SER A 5 -21.97 2.41 -15.73
CA SER A 5 -22.97 1.82 -14.86
C SER A 5 -22.38 1.41 -13.50
N LYS A 6 -23.25 1.12 -12.52
CA LYS A 6 -22.81 0.63 -11.20
C LYS A 6 -22.10 -0.73 -11.30
N GLU A 7 -22.57 -1.59 -12.19
CA GLU A 7 -22.01 -2.93 -12.44
C GLU A 7 -20.62 -2.80 -13.09
N GLU A 8 -20.47 -1.96 -14.11
CA GLU A 8 -19.18 -1.71 -14.76
C GLU A 8 -18.15 -1.14 -13.77
N LYS A 9 -18.56 -0.19 -12.92
CA LYS A 9 -17.69 0.35 -11.85
C LYS A 9 -17.27 -0.75 -10.86
N THR A 10 -18.16 -1.70 -10.57
CA THR A 10 -17.86 -2.82 -9.66
C THR A 10 -16.89 -3.80 -10.31
N HIS A 11 -17.10 -4.13 -11.58
CA HIS A 11 -16.21 -4.98 -12.34
C HIS A 11 -14.80 -4.36 -12.49
N ILE A 12 -14.70 -3.07 -12.81
CA ILE A 12 -13.43 -2.33 -12.86
C ILE A 12 -12.69 -2.42 -11.52
N ARG A 13 -13.37 -2.23 -10.39
CA ARG A 13 -12.76 -2.37 -9.06
C ARG A 13 -12.27 -3.79 -8.79
N SER A 14 -13.05 -4.80 -9.18
CA SER A 14 -12.65 -6.21 -9.07
C SER A 14 -11.35 -6.49 -9.82
N ILE A 15 -11.23 -6.04 -11.07
CA ILE A 15 -10.00 -6.16 -11.86
C ILE A 15 -8.85 -5.40 -11.21
N LEU A 16 -9.08 -4.16 -10.77
CA LEU A 16 -8.07 -3.36 -10.07
C LEU A 16 -7.51 -4.10 -8.85
N PHE A 17 -8.37 -4.69 -8.02
CA PHE A 17 -7.90 -5.48 -6.87
C PHE A 17 -7.10 -6.71 -7.29
N ARG A 18 -7.53 -7.44 -8.33
CA ARG A 18 -6.73 -8.56 -8.87
C ARG A 18 -5.37 -8.10 -9.40
N HIS A 19 -5.30 -6.91 -9.98
CA HIS A 19 -4.02 -6.36 -10.41
C HIS A 19 -3.10 -6.07 -9.22
N LEU A 20 -3.62 -5.43 -8.16
CA LEU A 20 -2.87 -5.16 -6.92
C LEU A 20 -2.42 -6.45 -6.25
N ASP A 21 -3.30 -7.44 -6.18
CA ASP A 21 -3.01 -8.78 -5.65
C ASP A 21 -1.79 -9.39 -6.37
N GLY A 22 -1.74 -9.29 -7.70
CA GLY A 22 -0.65 -9.82 -8.50
C GLY A 22 0.74 -9.28 -8.12
N ILE A 23 0.83 -8.01 -7.74
CA ILE A 23 2.09 -7.37 -7.34
C ILE A 23 2.68 -8.05 -6.09
N ALA A 24 1.84 -8.46 -5.14
CA ALA A 24 2.29 -9.10 -3.91
C ALA A 24 2.36 -10.64 -4.01
N ILE A 25 1.37 -11.26 -4.68
CA ILE A 25 1.18 -12.71 -4.69
C ILE A 25 2.14 -13.41 -5.64
N ILE A 26 2.44 -12.85 -6.80
CA ILE A 26 3.34 -13.49 -7.77
C ILE A 26 4.74 -13.68 -7.19
N PRO A 27 5.44 -12.62 -6.71
CA PRO A 27 6.77 -12.81 -6.12
C PRO A 27 6.73 -13.73 -4.88
N SER A 28 5.66 -13.69 -4.08
CA SER A 28 5.49 -14.59 -2.93
C SER A 28 5.36 -16.06 -3.36
N CYS A 29 4.50 -16.35 -4.34
CA CYS A 29 4.28 -17.72 -4.81
C CYS A 29 5.51 -18.30 -5.51
N ILE A 30 6.24 -17.49 -6.29
CA ILE A 30 7.51 -17.90 -6.90
C ILE A 30 8.48 -18.37 -5.82
N GLN A 31 8.65 -17.59 -4.74
CA GLN A 31 9.58 -17.94 -3.67
C GLN A 31 9.11 -19.14 -2.84
N LEU A 32 7.81 -19.30 -2.61
CA LEU A 32 7.26 -20.49 -1.95
C LEU A 32 7.45 -21.75 -2.81
N GLU A 33 7.19 -21.67 -4.11
CA GLU A 33 7.31 -22.81 -5.02
C GLU A 33 8.77 -23.17 -5.33
N LYS A 34 9.70 -22.22 -5.26
CA LYS A 34 11.15 -22.49 -5.33
C LYS A 34 11.62 -23.54 -4.31
N LYS A 35 10.93 -23.66 -3.17
CA LYS A 35 11.18 -24.69 -2.14
C LYS A 35 10.12 -25.81 -2.13
N GLY A 36 9.23 -25.85 -3.13
CA GLY A 36 8.15 -26.83 -3.22
C GLY A 36 7.10 -26.73 -2.12
N ILE A 37 6.98 -25.58 -1.45
CA ILE A 37 6.01 -25.41 -0.35
C ILE A 37 4.59 -25.55 -0.88
N LEU A 38 4.25 -24.87 -1.99
CA LEU A 38 2.90 -24.89 -2.53
C LEU A 38 2.57 -26.25 -3.17
N SER A 39 3.49 -26.83 -3.95
CA SER A 39 3.32 -28.19 -4.51
C SER A 39 3.25 -29.30 -3.47
N SER A 40 3.84 -29.14 -2.28
CA SER A 40 3.74 -30.14 -1.20
C SER A 40 2.29 -30.41 -0.72
N PHE A 41 1.39 -29.44 -0.90
CA PHE A 41 -0.01 -29.59 -0.53
C PHE A 41 -0.79 -30.59 -1.41
N ASN A 42 -0.24 -30.98 -2.58
CA ASN A 42 -0.84 -32.04 -3.40
C ASN A 42 -0.71 -33.43 -2.76
N THR A 43 0.33 -33.65 -1.94
CA THR A 43 0.56 -34.94 -1.26
C THR A 43 0.10 -34.91 0.18
N LYS A 44 0.16 -33.74 0.84
CA LYS A 44 -0.30 -33.53 2.22
C LYS A 44 -1.47 -32.55 2.23
N THR A 45 -2.68 -33.07 2.45
CA THR A 45 -3.91 -32.25 2.47
C THR A 45 -3.94 -31.18 3.56
N THR A 46 -3.22 -31.39 4.67
CA THR A 46 -3.10 -30.40 5.76
C THR A 46 -1.69 -30.42 6.31
N GLN A 47 -1.14 -29.25 6.59
CA GLN A 47 0.21 -29.07 7.13
C GLN A 47 0.22 -27.97 8.19
N THR A 48 1.05 -28.11 9.22
CA THR A 48 1.27 -27.02 10.18
C THR A 48 2.32 -26.05 9.66
N LEU A 49 2.26 -24.78 10.08
CA LEU A 49 3.30 -23.80 9.80
C LEU A 49 4.68 -24.29 10.27
N ASN A 50 4.74 -24.91 11.45
CA ASN A 50 5.99 -25.41 12.03
C ASN A 50 6.60 -26.54 11.19
N ASP A 51 5.77 -27.46 10.66
CA ASP A 51 6.26 -28.52 9.78
C ASP A 51 6.77 -27.94 8.46
N ILE A 52 6.05 -26.97 7.89
CA ILE A 52 6.47 -26.30 6.64
C ILE A 52 7.81 -25.60 6.86
N SER A 53 7.94 -24.81 7.93
CA SER A 53 9.14 -24.02 8.19
C SER A 53 10.35 -24.90 8.52
N THR A 54 10.16 -25.94 9.32
CA THR A 54 11.22 -26.90 9.67
C THR A 54 11.73 -27.65 8.44
N ASN A 55 10.82 -28.17 7.61
CA ASN A 55 11.19 -28.96 6.43
C ASN A 55 11.87 -28.12 5.34
N THR A 56 11.61 -26.82 5.28
CA THR A 56 12.18 -25.93 4.26
C THR A 56 13.29 -25.02 4.76
N HIS A 57 13.64 -25.13 6.05
CA HIS A 57 14.59 -24.25 6.73
C HIS A 57 14.25 -22.76 6.49
N SER A 58 12.98 -22.41 6.69
CA SER A 58 12.46 -21.08 6.39
C SER A 58 12.02 -20.31 7.64
N ASN A 59 11.92 -18.99 7.50
CA ASN A 59 11.41 -18.09 8.51
C ASN A 59 9.88 -18.24 8.62
N ASP A 60 9.42 -18.86 9.70
CA ASP A 60 8.01 -19.15 9.96
C ASP A 60 7.12 -17.89 9.95
N ALA A 61 7.62 -16.76 10.45
CA ALA A 61 6.88 -15.50 10.50
C ALA A 61 6.50 -15.00 9.11
N TYR A 62 7.46 -14.95 8.18
CA TYR A 62 7.22 -14.47 6.83
C TYR A 62 6.51 -15.51 5.95
N ILE A 63 6.79 -16.81 6.15
CA ILE A 63 6.05 -17.88 5.48
C ILE A 63 4.58 -17.87 5.89
N ASN A 64 4.26 -17.60 7.16
CA ASN A 64 2.88 -17.44 7.61
C ASN A 64 2.16 -16.31 6.87
N VAL A 65 2.82 -15.16 6.68
CA VAL A 65 2.25 -14.04 5.91
C VAL A 65 2.02 -14.44 4.45
N ALA A 66 2.99 -15.10 3.82
CA ALA A 66 2.89 -15.53 2.42
C ALA A 66 1.77 -16.58 2.22
N LEU A 67 1.66 -17.57 3.09
CA LEU A 67 0.59 -18.57 3.05
C LEU A 67 -0.79 -17.98 3.39
N ARG A 68 -0.83 -16.92 4.21
CA ARG A 68 -2.05 -16.15 4.44
C ARG A 68 -2.48 -15.41 3.17
N LEU A 69 -1.56 -14.87 2.36
CA LEU A 69 -1.91 -14.32 1.03
C LEU A 69 -2.58 -15.39 0.16
N CYS A 70 -2.01 -16.59 0.07
CA CYS A 70 -2.62 -17.71 -0.65
C CYS A 70 -4.01 -18.09 -0.08
N SER A 71 -4.19 -17.96 1.23
CA SER A 71 -5.48 -18.20 1.88
C SER A 71 -6.51 -17.12 1.53
N SER A 72 -6.11 -15.85 1.49
CA SER A 72 -6.96 -14.73 1.06
C SER A 72 -7.39 -14.85 -0.41
N GLN A 73 -6.59 -15.50 -1.25
CA GLN A 73 -6.96 -15.83 -2.63
C GLN A 73 -7.91 -17.04 -2.74
N GLY A 74 -8.18 -17.72 -1.61
CA GLY A 74 -9.01 -18.92 -1.53
C GLY A 74 -8.30 -20.18 -2.02
N TRP A 75 -6.97 -20.17 -2.19
CA TRP A 75 -6.19 -21.34 -2.62
C TRP A 75 -5.85 -22.25 -1.45
N LEU A 76 -5.64 -21.67 -0.28
CA LEU A 76 -5.48 -22.38 0.98
C LEU A 76 -6.59 -22.00 1.95
N GLU A 77 -6.86 -22.87 2.91
CA GLU A 77 -7.67 -22.56 4.09
C GLU A 77 -6.76 -22.57 5.32
N GLN A 78 -6.77 -21.46 6.07
CA GLN A 78 -6.01 -21.31 7.30
C GLN A 78 -6.92 -21.57 8.51
N LYS A 79 -6.42 -22.37 9.47
CA LYS A 79 -7.06 -22.60 10.76
C LYS A 79 -6.06 -22.40 11.89
N ILE A 80 -6.48 -21.73 12.96
CA ILE A 80 -5.66 -21.50 14.16
C ILE A 80 -6.28 -22.26 15.33
N ALA A 81 -5.57 -23.24 15.88
CA ALA A 81 -5.99 -24.01 17.04
C ALA A 81 -4.84 -24.10 18.04
N ASP A 82 -5.08 -23.69 19.28
CA ASP A 82 -4.10 -23.73 20.39
C ASP A 82 -2.72 -23.17 20.00
N ASN A 83 -2.72 -21.97 19.42
CA ASN A 83 -1.55 -21.26 18.89
C ASN A 83 -0.78 -21.98 17.76
N THR A 84 -1.32 -23.10 17.27
CA THR A 84 -0.81 -23.81 16.09
C THR A 84 -1.58 -23.36 14.85
N ILE A 85 -0.84 -23.04 13.79
CA ILE A 85 -1.39 -22.57 12.51
C ILE A 85 -1.36 -23.72 11.51
N PHE A 86 -2.53 -24.05 10.97
CA PHE A 86 -2.73 -25.10 9.98
C PHE A 86 -3.12 -24.48 8.65
N PHE A 87 -2.61 -25.07 7.57
CA PHE A 87 -3.01 -24.75 6.21
C PHE A 87 -3.49 -26.02 5.51
N SER A 88 -4.55 -25.90 4.71
CA SER A 88 -5.07 -26.99 3.90
C SER A 88 -5.41 -26.53 2.48
N LEU A 89 -5.29 -27.45 1.52
CA LEU A 89 -5.52 -27.13 0.10
C LEU A 89 -7.02 -27.10 -0.22
N THR A 90 -7.49 -26.03 -0.82
CA THR A 90 -8.88 -25.94 -1.30
C THR A 90 -9.02 -26.53 -2.71
N ASN A 91 -10.25 -26.74 -3.18
CA ASN A 91 -10.51 -27.12 -4.57
C ASN A 91 -10.05 -26.04 -5.57
N ARG A 92 -10.16 -24.76 -5.22
CA ARG A 92 -9.60 -23.66 -6.04
C ARG A 92 -8.07 -23.68 -6.02
N GLY A 93 -7.48 -24.02 -4.88
CA GLY A 93 -6.04 -24.23 -4.76
C GLY A 93 -5.50 -25.29 -5.69
N LYS A 94 -6.20 -26.42 -5.88
CA LYS A 94 -5.82 -27.45 -6.85
C LYS A 94 -5.76 -26.92 -8.29
N VAL A 95 -6.73 -26.09 -8.68
CA VAL A 95 -6.74 -25.44 -10.00
C VAL A 95 -5.59 -24.43 -10.11
N PHE A 96 -5.31 -23.66 -9.06
CA PHE A 96 -4.16 -22.77 -9.02
C PHE A 96 -2.83 -23.53 -9.17
N LEU A 97 -2.62 -24.61 -8.41
CA LEU A 97 -1.39 -25.40 -8.46
C LEU A 97 -1.13 -26.02 -9.83
N SER A 98 -2.18 -26.36 -10.60
CA SER A 98 -1.99 -26.84 -11.98
C SER A 98 -1.54 -25.75 -12.96
N GLN A 99 -1.68 -24.48 -12.57
CA GLN A 99 -1.36 -23.31 -13.40
C GLN A 99 -0.21 -22.44 -12.83
N ILE A 100 0.31 -22.76 -11.64
CA ILE A 100 1.32 -21.92 -10.93
C ILE A 100 2.58 -21.64 -11.75
N LYS A 101 3.00 -22.57 -12.62
CA LYS A 101 4.15 -22.39 -13.51
C LYS A 101 4.02 -21.20 -14.46
N ALA A 102 2.81 -20.69 -14.69
CA ALA A 102 2.62 -19.45 -15.44
C ALA A 102 3.35 -18.27 -14.80
N PHE A 103 3.49 -18.25 -13.47
CA PHE A 103 4.22 -17.21 -12.75
C PHE A 103 5.73 -17.22 -13.02
N ASP A 104 6.31 -18.33 -13.50
CA ASP A 104 7.73 -18.40 -13.85
C ASP A 104 8.11 -17.39 -14.94
N ASN A 105 7.15 -17.02 -15.82
CA ASN A 105 7.35 -15.98 -16.83
C ASN A 105 7.67 -14.60 -16.23
N ALA A 106 7.28 -14.34 -14.97
CA ALA A 106 7.54 -13.08 -14.29
C ALA A 106 8.96 -13.00 -13.70
N ILE A 107 9.66 -14.13 -13.51
CA ILE A 107 10.98 -14.19 -12.87
C ILE A 107 11.99 -13.21 -13.52
N PRO A 108 12.11 -13.16 -14.86
CA PRO A 108 13.09 -12.28 -15.50
C PRO A 108 12.80 -10.79 -15.31
N ILE A 109 11.53 -10.38 -15.21
CA ILE A 109 11.15 -8.96 -15.14
C ILE A 109 11.09 -8.42 -13.72
N LEU A 110 10.76 -9.26 -12.73
CA LEU A 110 10.50 -8.85 -11.34
C LEU A 110 11.57 -7.91 -10.74
N PRO A 111 12.89 -8.20 -10.87
CA PRO A 111 13.93 -7.33 -10.30
C PRO A 111 13.94 -5.91 -10.84
N HIS A 112 13.35 -5.69 -12.03
CA HIS A 112 13.39 -4.41 -12.74
C HIS A 112 12.13 -3.57 -12.55
N LEU A 113 11.05 -4.16 -12.02
CA LEU A 113 9.77 -3.46 -11.88
C LEU A 113 9.76 -2.42 -10.76
N SER A 114 10.73 -2.47 -9.84
CA SER A 114 10.82 -1.52 -8.72
C SER A 114 11.22 -0.11 -9.12
N ASP A 115 11.84 0.07 -10.30
CA ASP A 115 12.26 1.39 -10.79
C ASP A 115 12.12 1.47 -12.32
N PHE A 116 10.95 1.92 -12.77
CA PHE A 116 10.65 2.08 -14.20
C PHE A 116 11.51 3.14 -14.88
N SER A 117 12.00 4.13 -14.12
CA SER A 117 12.84 5.21 -14.68
C SER A 117 14.21 4.72 -15.15
N ARG A 118 14.64 3.53 -14.68
CA ARG A 118 15.92 2.90 -15.04
C ARG A 118 15.80 1.84 -16.13
N LEU A 119 14.61 1.63 -16.69
CA LEU A 119 14.43 0.65 -17.76
C LEU A 119 15.18 1.07 -19.01
N CYS A 120 15.84 0.10 -19.65
CA CYS A 120 16.63 0.26 -20.85
C CYS A 120 16.16 -0.76 -21.89
N LYS A 121 16.79 -0.76 -23.07
CA LYS A 121 16.37 -1.57 -24.22
C LYS A 121 16.21 -3.05 -23.87
N GLU A 122 17.15 -3.61 -23.12
CA GLU A 122 17.16 -4.99 -22.67
C GLU A 122 15.98 -5.29 -21.75
N HIS A 123 15.69 -4.40 -20.80
CA HIS A 123 14.55 -4.55 -19.89
C HIS A 123 13.20 -4.49 -20.63
N TYR A 124 13.07 -3.63 -21.65
CA TYR A 124 11.86 -3.58 -22.47
C TYR A 124 11.65 -4.87 -23.28
N GLY A 125 12.72 -5.51 -23.74
CA GLY A 125 12.65 -6.84 -24.36
C GLY A 125 12.07 -7.90 -23.42
N LEU A 126 12.47 -7.90 -22.15
CA LEU A 126 11.91 -8.81 -21.13
C LEU A 126 10.41 -8.55 -20.87
N ILE A 127 10.01 -7.27 -20.86
CA ILE A 127 8.59 -6.88 -20.73
C ILE A 127 7.80 -7.36 -21.95
N GLU A 128 8.33 -7.21 -23.15
CA GLU A 128 7.71 -7.69 -24.37
C GLU A 128 7.52 -9.22 -24.35
N ASP A 129 8.54 -9.97 -23.92
CA ASP A 129 8.47 -11.43 -23.79
C ASP A 129 7.43 -11.86 -22.75
N TYR A 130 7.37 -11.18 -21.61
CA TYR A 130 6.33 -11.40 -20.60
C TYR A 130 4.92 -11.15 -21.16
N ILE A 131 4.74 -10.08 -21.93
CA ILE A 131 3.46 -9.77 -22.56
C ILE A 131 3.10 -10.82 -23.61
N LYS A 132 4.04 -11.26 -24.45
CA LYS A 132 3.82 -12.38 -25.39
C LYS A 132 3.37 -13.64 -24.66
N ALA A 133 3.96 -13.95 -23.52
CA ALA A 133 3.53 -15.06 -22.68
C ALA A 133 2.07 -14.87 -22.21
N LEU A 134 1.69 -13.67 -21.73
CA LEU A 134 0.30 -13.34 -21.37
C LEU A 134 -0.68 -13.58 -22.52
N PHE A 135 -0.36 -13.12 -23.73
CA PHE A 135 -1.18 -13.38 -24.92
C PHE A 135 -1.39 -14.88 -25.17
N SER A 136 -0.33 -15.67 -25.07
CA SER A 136 -0.40 -17.13 -25.27
C SER A 136 -1.20 -17.88 -24.19
N LEU A 137 -1.30 -17.27 -23.01
CA LEU A 137 -1.91 -17.85 -21.81
C LEU A 137 -3.33 -17.35 -21.55
N HIS A 138 -3.77 -16.25 -22.18
CA HIS A 138 -5.05 -15.59 -21.90
C HIS A 138 -6.26 -16.54 -21.91
N ALA A 139 -6.39 -17.38 -22.93
CA ALA A 139 -7.51 -18.33 -23.03
C ALA A 139 -7.34 -19.60 -22.18
N LYS A 140 -6.16 -19.82 -21.57
CA LYS A 140 -5.79 -21.04 -20.85
C LYS A 140 -5.78 -20.85 -19.34
N LEU A 141 -5.48 -19.64 -18.88
CA LEU A 141 -5.39 -19.32 -17.46
C LEU A 141 -6.77 -19.05 -16.86
N ASN A 142 -6.90 -19.37 -15.58
CA ASN A 142 -7.97 -18.83 -14.78
C ASN A 142 -7.93 -17.29 -14.81
N GLU A 143 -9.10 -16.67 -14.95
CA GLU A 143 -9.27 -15.22 -15.04
C GLU A 143 -8.62 -14.46 -13.86
N GLN A 144 -8.61 -15.04 -12.65
CA GLN A 144 -7.93 -14.48 -11.48
C GLN A 144 -6.42 -14.37 -11.72
N LEU A 145 -5.80 -15.45 -12.17
CA LEU A 145 -4.35 -15.51 -12.42
C LEU A 145 -3.94 -14.63 -13.59
N PHE A 146 -4.74 -14.61 -14.65
CA PHE A 146 -4.49 -13.75 -15.80
C PHE A 146 -4.42 -12.28 -15.40
N HIS A 147 -5.43 -11.78 -14.67
CA HIS A 147 -5.41 -10.38 -14.21
C HIS A 147 -4.33 -10.09 -13.17
N GLN A 148 -4.00 -11.03 -12.29
CA GLN A 148 -2.84 -10.87 -11.40
C GLN A 148 -1.55 -10.66 -12.19
N MET A 149 -1.33 -11.48 -13.22
CA MET A 149 -0.15 -11.35 -14.07
C MET A 149 -0.16 -10.07 -14.91
N CYS A 150 -1.32 -9.61 -15.39
CA CYS A 150 -1.45 -8.29 -16.01
C CYS A 150 -1.10 -7.16 -15.03
N GLY A 151 -1.58 -7.25 -13.78
CA GLY A 151 -1.35 -6.24 -12.76
C GLY A 151 0.11 -6.04 -12.39
N LEU A 152 0.90 -7.11 -12.43
CA LEU A 152 2.33 -7.06 -12.14
C LEU A 152 3.08 -6.08 -13.05
N ILE A 153 2.66 -5.93 -14.31
CA ILE A 153 3.28 -4.99 -15.25
C ILE A 153 2.49 -3.67 -15.35
N ILE A 154 1.16 -3.74 -15.40
CA ILE A 154 0.29 -2.56 -15.55
C ILE A 154 0.39 -1.64 -14.35
N GLY A 155 0.40 -2.18 -13.13
CA GLY A 155 0.43 -1.39 -11.90
C GLY A 155 1.66 -0.46 -11.84
N PRO A 156 2.88 -1.01 -11.90
CA PRO A 156 4.09 -0.21 -11.89
C PRO A 156 4.19 0.83 -13.02
N MET A 157 3.79 0.44 -14.24
CA MET A 157 3.75 1.35 -15.39
C MET A 157 2.75 2.51 -15.19
N LEU A 158 1.53 2.23 -14.69
CA LEU A 158 0.53 3.27 -14.43
C LEU A 158 1.00 4.26 -13.37
N VAL A 159 1.70 3.76 -12.35
CA VAL A 159 2.28 4.60 -11.30
C VAL A 159 3.34 5.52 -11.89
N HIS A 160 4.26 4.97 -12.69
CA HIS A 160 5.31 5.76 -13.35
C HIS A 160 4.72 6.88 -14.22
N TRP A 161 3.79 6.56 -15.13
CA TRP A 161 3.13 7.57 -15.96
C TRP A 161 2.27 8.56 -15.16
N GLY A 162 1.67 8.10 -14.05
CA GLY A 162 0.89 8.95 -13.15
C GLY A 162 1.74 9.99 -12.43
N MET A 163 2.89 9.57 -11.89
CA MET A 163 3.84 10.45 -11.20
C MET A 163 4.44 11.49 -12.14
N GLU A 164 4.72 11.11 -13.39
CA GLU A 164 5.22 12.02 -14.44
C GLU A 164 4.12 12.85 -15.12
N SER A 165 2.89 12.81 -14.62
CA SER A 165 1.75 13.57 -15.12
C SER A 165 1.30 13.26 -16.55
N HIS A 166 1.80 12.20 -17.17
CA HIS A 166 1.41 11.78 -18.53
C HIS A 166 -0.09 11.43 -18.62
N LEU A 167 -0.71 10.97 -17.52
CA LEU A 167 -2.11 10.52 -17.50
C LEU A 167 -3.16 11.63 -17.29
N LYS A 168 -2.77 12.88 -17.01
CA LYS A 168 -3.69 13.95 -16.56
C LYS A 168 -4.87 14.20 -17.51
N ASN A 169 -4.65 14.09 -18.82
CA ASN A 169 -5.65 14.44 -19.83
C ASN A 169 -6.41 13.26 -20.43
N GLN A 170 -6.00 12.00 -20.15
CA GLN A 170 -6.62 10.80 -20.72
C GLN A 170 -6.88 10.87 -22.24
N LYS A 171 -6.00 11.60 -22.94
CA LYS A 171 -6.03 11.78 -24.40
C LYS A 171 -5.51 10.50 -25.07
N PRO A 172 -5.68 10.35 -26.39
CA PRO A 172 -4.91 9.36 -27.12
C PRO A 172 -3.41 9.53 -26.83
N PHE A 173 -2.69 8.41 -26.69
CA PHE A 173 -1.28 8.39 -26.31
C PHE A 173 -0.46 7.93 -27.50
N ASN A 174 0.35 8.82 -28.09
CA ASN A 174 1.32 8.39 -29.06
C ASN A 174 2.45 7.63 -28.35
N THR A 175 2.81 6.45 -28.86
CA THR A 175 3.83 5.59 -28.26
C THR A 175 5.20 6.27 -28.10
N LYS A 176 5.51 7.28 -28.94
CA LYS A 176 6.78 8.02 -28.90
C LYS A 176 6.83 9.10 -27.82
N ASP A 177 5.67 9.57 -27.36
CA ASP A 177 5.57 10.67 -26.39
C ASP A 177 5.66 10.20 -24.94
N LEU A 178 5.71 8.88 -24.73
CA LEU A 178 5.82 8.26 -23.42
C LEU A 178 7.24 7.73 -23.18
N PRO A 179 7.69 7.65 -21.92
CA PRO A 179 8.99 7.08 -21.56
C PRO A 179 9.24 5.72 -22.22
N GLY A 180 10.48 5.49 -22.67
CA GLY A 180 10.87 4.26 -23.37
C GLY A 180 10.46 4.17 -24.85
N GLY A 181 9.63 5.09 -25.35
CA GLY A 181 9.22 5.16 -26.76
C GLY A 181 8.48 3.91 -27.25
N MET A 182 8.51 3.67 -28.57
CA MET A 182 7.77 2.57 -29.21
C MET A 182 8.08 1.19 -28.62
N LEU A 183 9.35 0.95 -28.28
CA LEU A 183 9.80 -0.36 -27.76
C LEU A 183 9.11 -0.72 -26.44
N ALA A 184 8.95 0.26 -25.55
CA ALA A 184 8.24 0.06 -24.29
C ALA A 184 6.72 0.02 -24.50
N ASN A 185 6.20 0.96 -25.30
CA ASN A 185 4.78 1.30 -25.25
C ASN A 185 3.91 0.46 -26.18
N ILE A 186 4.43 -0.05 -27.31
CA ILE A 186 3.65 -0.93 -28.22
C ILE A 186 3.23 -2.23 -27.52
N PRO A 187 4.13 -2.97 -26.83
CA PRO A 187 3.73 -4.17 -26.09
C PRO A 187 2.69 -3.87 -25.00
N LEU A 188 2.90 -2.80 -24.24
CA LEU A 188 1.99 -2.40 -23.15
C LEU A 188 0.61 -2.03 -23.67
N PHE A 189 0.52 -1.23 -24.73
CA PHE A 189 -0.75 -0.90 -25.37
C PHE A 189 -1.42 -2.12 -25.99
N SER A 190 -0.64 -3.06 -26.54
CA SER A 190 -1.18 -4.32 -27.05
C SER A 190 -1.85 -5.12 -25.93
N LEU A 191 -1.22 -5.20 -24.76
CA LEU A 191 -1.84 -5.78 -23.57
C LEU A 191 -3.11 -5.03 -23.15
N MET A 192 -3.09 -3.69 -23.14
CA MET A 192 -4.27 -2.87 -22.83
C MET A 192 -5.43 -3.12 -23.79
N LYS A 193 -5.14 -3.27 -25.09
CA LYS A 193 -6.12 -3.65 -26.11
C LYS A 193 -6.69 -5.04 -25.81
N LEU A 194 -5.84 -6.01 -25.49
CA LEU A 194 -6.26 -7.37 -25.16
C LEU A 194 -7.25 -7.40 -23.98
N ILE A 195 -7.03 -6.56 -22.96
CA ILE A 195 -7.91 -6.45 -21.78
C ILE A 195 -9.05 -5.42 -21.96
N GLY A 196 -9.26 -4.92 -23.18
CA GLY A 196 -10.40 -4.08 -23.54
C GLY A 196 -10.35 -2.64 -23.04
N TRP A 197 -9.16 -2.05 -22.83
CA TRP A 197 -9.01 -0.66 -22.35
C TRP A 197 -9.04 0.37 -23.48
N GLY A 198 -8.95 -0.06 -24.73
CA GLY A 198 -8.91 0.82 -25.90
C GLY A 198 -8.35 0.09 -27.12
N ASP A 199 -8.11 0.86 -28.18
CA ASP A 199 -7.56 0.38 -29.44
C ASP A 199 -6.25 1.09 -29.79
N ILE A 200 -5.51 0.53 -30.74
CA ILE A 200 -4.28 1.10 -31.28
C ILE A 200 -4.49 1.34 -32.77
N GLU A 201 -4.26 2.57 -33.21
CA GLU A 201 -4.25 2.99 -34.61
C GLU A 201 -3.03 3.89 -34.82
N ASP A 202 -2.25 3.65 -35.88
CA ASP A 202 -1.07 4.46 -36.24
C ASP A 202 -0.17 4.82 -35.05
N GLU A 203 0.29 3.80 -34.32
CA GLU A 203 1.19 3.93 -33.15
C GLU A 203 0.62 4.76 -31.99
N THR A 204 -0.69 5.02 -32.01
CA THR A 204 -1.40 5.81 -31.03
C THR A 204 -2.45 4.94 -30.32
N PHE A 205 -2.43 4.93 -28.99
CA PHE A 205 -3.43 4.23 -28.19
C PHE A 205 -4.61 5.15 -27.87
N PHE A 206 -5.81 4.70 -28.22
CA PHE A 206 -7.07 5.40 -28.01
C PHE A 206 -7.84 4.75 -26.84
N PRO A 207 -7.73 5.28 -25.62
CA PRO A 207 -8.42 4.68 -24.48
C PRO A 207 -9.93 4.88 -24.58
N ASN A 208 -10.68 3.80 -24.36
CA ASN A 208 -12.13 3.85 -24.22
C ASN A 208 -12.53 4.28 -22.80
N VAL A 209 -13.83 4.26 -22.47
CA VAL A 209 -14.32 4.67 -21.14
C VAL A 209 -13.74 3.83 -20.00
N ILE A 210 -13.45 2.54 -20.24
CA ILE A 210 -12.85 1.62 -19.26
C ILE A 210 -11.38 1.97 -19.05
N GLY A 211 -10.58 2.10 -20.11
CA GLY A 211 -9.17 2.47 -19.99
C GLY A 211 -8.98 3.81 -19.27
N LYS A 212 -9.80 4.82 -19.64
CA LYS A 212 -9.82 6.12 -18.95
C LYS A 212 -10.14 5.99 -17.46
N ALA A 213 -11.04 5.07 -17.09
CA ALA A 213 -11.40 4.84 -15.69
C ALA A 213 -10.23 4.24 -14.88
N PHE A 214 -9.37 3.42 -15.48
CA PHE A 214 -8.15 2.95 -14.83
C PHE A 214 -7.07 4.02 -14.74
N PHE A 215 -6.88 4.83 -15.80
CA PHE A 215 -5.92 5.94 -15.78
C PHE A 215 -6.26 6.99 -14.70
N LYS A 216 -7.55 7.29 -14.51
CA LYS A 216 -8.03 8.12 -13.39
C LYS A 216 -7.71 7.56 -12.01
N ARG A 217 -7.43 6.26 -11.90
CA ARG A 217 -7.18 5.52 -10.65
C ARG A 217 -5.74 5.03 -10.53
N CYS A 218 -4.82 5.56 -11.33
CA CYS A 218 -3.40 5.15 -11.30
C CYS A 218 -2.79 5.26 -9.89
N SER A 219 -3.18 6.26 -9.09
CA SER A 219 -2.71 6.43 -7.70
C SER A 219 -3.07 5.25 -6.79
N ALA A 220 -4.16 4.54 -7.06
CA ALA A 220 -4.56 3.36 -6.28
C ALA A 220 -3.53 2.21 -6.37
N TYR A 221 -2.66 2.23 -7.37
CA TYR A 221 -1.54 1.29 -7.52
C TYR A 221 -0.29 1.71 -6.74
N GLY A 222 -0.17 2.99 -6.39
CA GLY A 222 1.08 3.57 -5.87
C GLY A 222 1.58 2.92 -4.59
N VAL A 223 0.69 2.71 -3.61
CA VAL A 223 1.08 2.11 -2.32
C VAL A 223 1.60 0.68 -2.50
N THR A 224 0.88 -0.19 -3.22
CA THR A 224 1.33 -1.58 -3.42
C THR A 224 2.60 -1.67 -4.26
N THR A 225 2.67 -0.93 -5.37
CA THR A 225 3.88 -0.87 -6.22
C THR A 225 5.10 -0.40 -5.45
N SER A 226 4.94 0.55 -4.52
CA SER A 226 6.07 1.09 -3.75
C SER A 226 6.82 0.05 -2.92
N TYR A 227 6.22 -1.13 -2.64
CA TYR A 227 6.86 -2.23 -1.91
C TYR A 227 7.56 -3.28 -2.79
N LEU A 228 7.63 -3.09 -4.11
CA LEU A 228 8.44 -3.94 -5.00
C LEU A 228 9.90 -4.13 -4.55
N PRO A 229 10.60 -3.11 -3.98
CA PRO A 229 11.91 -3.32 -3.37
C PRO A 229 11.92 -4.39 -2.28
N MET A 230 10.88 -4.45 -1.41
CA MET A 230 10.74 -5.51 -0.41
C MET A 230 10.40 -6.86 -1.06
N PHE A 231 9.54 -6.89 -2.07
CA PHE A 231 9.20 -8.14 -2.76
C PHE A 231 10.42 -8.77 -3.45
N ASN A 232 11.37 -7.96 -3.93
CA ASN A 232 12.67 -8.42 -4.45
C ASN A 232 13.59 -9.03 -3.37
N LYS A 233 13.24 -8.89 -2.09
CA LYS A 233 13.97 -9.43 -0.93
C LYS A 233 13.27 -10.61 -0.27
N LEU A 234 12.20 -11.15 -0.85
CA LEU A 234 11.47 -12.28 -0.27
C LEU A 234 12.32 -13.53 -0.07
N GLU A 235 13.31 -13.79 -0.94
CA GLU A 235 14.23 -14.91 -0.73
C GLU A 235 15.04 -14.74 0.57
N ASP A 236 15.59 -13.55 0.81
CA ASP A 236 16.31 -13.21 2.05
C ASP A 236 15.37 -13.26 3.27
N LEU A 237 14.13 -12.77 3.13
CA LEU A 237 13.15 -12.78 4.22
C LEU A 237 12.67 -14.19 4.57
N PHE A 238 12.47 -15.05 3.57
CA PHE A 238 11.97 -16.42 3.78
C PHE A 238 13.07 -17.38 4.19
N TYR A 239 14.28 -17.25 3.64
CA TYR A 239 15.31 -18.29 3.76
C TYR A 239 16.69 -17.76 4.18
N GLY A 240 16.87 -16.45 4.22
CA GLY A 240 18.13 -15.79 4.55
C GLY A 240 18.08 -15.04 5.87
N ASP A 241 18.67 -13.84 5.88
CA ASP A 241 18.67 -12.96 7.04
C ASP A 241 17.45 -12.02 7.03
N PRO A 242 16.47 -12.22 7.94
CA PRO A 242 15.27 -11.37 8.00
C PRO A 242 15.57 -9.92 8.41
N ALA A 243 16.81 -9.64 8.88
CA ALA A 243 17.26 -8.29 9.18
C ALA A 243 17.78 -7.52 7.95
N CYS A 244 17.80 -8.12 6.75
CA CYS A 244 18.35 -7.52 5.53
C CYS A 244 17.76 -6.14 5.19
N LEU A 245 16.51 -5.87 5.56
CA LEU A 245 15.83 -4.58 5.33
C LEU A 245 16.11 -3.53 6.41
N TRP A 246 16.68 -3.95 7.55
CA TRP A 246 16.79 -3.16 8.77
C TRP A 246 18.24 -2.90 9.18
N LYS A 247 19.21 -3.67 8.67
CA LYS A 247 20.65 -3.47 8.84
C LYS A 247 21.13 -2.28 7.98
N ARG A 248 20.81 -1.07 8.43
CA ARG A 248 21.16 0.18 7.75
C ARG A 248 21.64 1.25 8.74
N PRO A 249 22.46 2.22 8.31
CA PRO A 249 22.88 3.33 9.18
C PRO A 249 21.68 4.06 9.78
N LYS A 250 21.85 4.60 10.99
CA LYS A 250 20.83 5.45 11.62
C LYS A 250 20.53 6.63 10.68
N ASN A 251 19.25 6.95 10.51
CA ASN A 251 18.75 8.01 9.62
C ASN A 251 18.98 7.78 8.11
N SER A 252 19.38 6.58 7.66
CA SER A 252 19.39 6.28 6.24
C SER A 252 17.96 6.12 5.70
N PRO A 253 17.72 6.41 4.41
CA PRO A 253 16.45 6.12 3.75
C PRO A 253 16.02 4.66 3.91
N GLU A 254 14.72 4.43 3.81
CA GLU A 254 14.14 3.10 3.77
C GLU A 254 14.49 2.42 2.45
N ILE A 255 14.82 1.12 2.52
CA ILE A 255 15.19 0.32 1.34
C ILE A 255 14.13 -0.70 0.95
N HIS A 256 13.12 -0.90 1.81
CA HIS A 256 12.04 -1.85 1.60
C HIS A 256 10.85 -1.24 0.84
N VAL A 257 10.84 0.08 0.67
CA VAL A 257 9.75 0.83 0.07
C VAL A 257 10.29 2.07 -0.63
N ASP A 258 9.78 2.37 -1.81
CA ASP A 258 9.95 3.69 -2.43
C ASP A 258 9.03 4.68 -1.70
N ARG A 259 9.59 5.45 -0.78
CA ARG A 259 8.82 6.36 0.06
C ARG A 259 8.15 7.48 -0.74
N THR A 260 8.79 7.97 -1.81
CA THR A 260 8.22 9.03 -2.66
C THR A 260 6.98 8.51 -3.38
N MET A 261 7.07 7.33 -3.98
CA MET A 261 5.93 6.66 -4.64
C MET A 261 4.82 6.32 -3.64
N ASN A 262 5.18 5.85 -2.44
CA ASN A 262 4.23 5.50 -1.39
C ASN A 262 3.37 6.70 -0.98
N VAL A 263 4.01 7.84 -0.70
CA VAL A 263 3.33 9.10 -0.34
C VAL A 263 2.45 9.61 -1.47
N TRP A 264 2.92 9.54 -2.72
CA TRP A 264 2.11 9.90 -3.89
C TRP A 264 0.86 9.02 -4.03
N GLY A 265 1.01 7.70 -3.82
CA GLY A 265 -0.10 6.75 -3.87
C GLY A 265 -1.13 6.96 -2.76
N SER A 266 -0.70 7.23 -1.52
CA SER A 266 -1.60 7.42 -0.38
C SER A 266 -2.39 8.73 -0.45
N GLY A 267 -1.80 9.81 -0.99
CA GLY A 267 -2.48 11.11 -1.11
C GLY A 267 -3.80 11.07 -1.89
N GLY A 268 -3.92 10.18 -2.89
CA GLY A 268 -5.16 10.00 -3.66
C GLY A 268 -6.27 9.24 -2.93
N ALA A 269 -5.97 8.57 -1.81
CA ALA A 269 -6.93 7.74 -1.08
C ALA A 269 -7.65 8.47 0.07
N HIS A 270 -7.14 9.63 0.53
CA HIS A 270 -7.58 10.25 1.77
C HIS A 270 -8.86 11.11 1.63
N SER A 271 -9.11 11.71 0.45
CA SER A 271 -10.23 12.65 0.25
C SER A 271 -11.62 12.07 0.48
N GLY A 272 -11.80 10.75 0.35
CA GLY A 272 -13.10 10.09 0.58
C GLY A 272 -13.50 9.96 2.05
N TYR A 273 -12.55 10.09 2.99
CA TYR A 273 -12.79 9.86 4.42
C TYR A 273 -13.14 11.14 5.20
N PHE A 274 -12.91 12.31 4.60
CA PHE A 274 -13.01 13.58 5.29
C PHE A 274 -14.45 13.95 5.65
N ASN A 275 -15.44 13.61 4.83
CA ASN A 275 -16.84 14.00 5.05
C ASN A 275 -17.38 13.75 6.47
N LYS A 276 -17.02 12.64 7.13
CA LYS A 276 -17.50 12.38 8.50
C LYS A 276 -16.70 13.12 9.57
N VAL A 277 -15.41 13.31 9.32
CA VAL A 277 -14.54 14.13 10.17
C VAL A 277 -15.03 15.58 10.14
N ASP A 278 -15.49 16.05 8.98
CA ASP A 278 -15.96 17.42 8.80
C ASP A 278 -17.11 17.76 9.74
N GLU A 279 -18.10 16.89 9.84
CA GLU A 279 -19.24 17.08 10.74
C GLU A 279 -18.80 17.25 12.21
N ILE A 280 -17.81 16.46 12.65
CA ILE A 280 -17.29 16.50 14.02
C ILE A 280 -16.51 17.80 14.26
N VAL A 281 -15.66 18.18 13.31
CA VAL A 281 -14.82 19.39 13.42
C VAL A 281 -15.68 20.65 13.37
N ILE A 282 -16.69 20.70 12.48
CA ILE A 282 -17.66 21.79 12.41
C ILE A 282 -18.40 21.91 13.74
N GLU A 283 -18.84 20.81 14.34
CA GLU A 283 -19.53 20.83 15.63
C GLU A 283 -18.64 21.39 16.74
N ILE A 284 -17.41 20.90 16.87
CA ILE A 284 -16.44 21.35 17.88
C ILE A 284 -16.15 22.85 17.77
N PHE A 285 -15.84 23.34 16.57
CA PHE A 285 -15.44 24.74 16.36
C PHE A 285 -16.61 25.73 16.17
N ASN A 286 -17.85 25.26 16.38
CA ASN A 286 -19.06 26.10 16.52
C ASN A 286 -19.56 26.23 17.97
N ARG A 287 -18.92 25.57 18.94
CA ARG A 287 -19.16 25.78 20.38
C ARG A 287 -18.72 27.20 20.80
N PRO A 288 -19.09 27.69 22.00
CA PRO A 288 -18.56 28.96 22.52
C PRO A 288 -17.02 29.00 22.43
N LEU A 289 -16.45 30.14 22.01
CA LEU A 289 -15.03 30.24 21.63
C LEU A 289 -14.08 29.77 22.74
N GLU A 290 -14.40 30.05 24.01
CA GLU A 290 -13.62 29.66 25.19
C GLU A 290 -13.63 28.14 25.47
N ASP A 291 -14.63 27.42 24.95
CA ASP A 291 -14.77 25.96 25.13
C ASP A 291 -14.15 25.17 23.97
N GLN A 292 -13.65 25.86 22.94
CA GLN A 292 -13.06 25.23 21.77
C GLN A 292 -11.60 24.84 22.04
N PRO A 293 -11.08 23.81 21.34
CA PRO A 293 -9.65 23.55 21.32
C PRO A 293 -8.85 24.78 20.86
N ALA A 294 -7.65 24.94 21.39
CA ALA A 294 -6.70 25.98 20.98
C ALA A 294 -6.21 25.80 19.54
N GLY A 295 -6.36 24.59 18.98
CA GLY A 295 -5.90 24.24 17.65
C GLY A 295 -6.06 22.76 17.32
N ILE A 296 -5.39 22.32 16.26
CA ILE A 296 -5.34 20.95 15.78
C ILE A 296 -3.90 20.44 15.85
N ALA A 297 -3.72 19.20 16.30
CA ALA A 297 -2.46 18.47 16.24
C ALA A 297 -2.61 17.19 15.42
N ASP A 298 -1.99 17.14 14.24
CA ASP A 298 -2.00 15.98 13.35
C ASP A 298 -0.70 15.16 13.51
N MET A 299 -0.82 13.99 14.17
CA MET A 299 0.27 13.04 14.32
C MET A 299 0.37 12.13 13.08
N GLY A 300 1.56 12.06 12.49
CA GLY A 300 1.83 11.49 11.16
C GLY A 300 1.22 12.32 10.05
N CYS A 301 1.50 13.62 10.05
CA CYS A 301 0.88 14.58 9.14
C CYS A 301 1.18 14.33 7.66
N GLY A 302 2.17 13.50 7.32
CA GLY A 302 2.43 13.10 5.93
C GLY A 302 2.73 14.31 5.05
N ASN A 303 1.90 14.57 4.03
CA ASN A 303 2.01 15.74 3.15
C ASN A 303 1.18 16.96 3.62
N GLY A 304 0.57 16.91 4.80
CA GLY A 304 -0.23 18.00 5.36
C GLY A 304 -1.63 18.15 4.77
N ALA A 305 -2.09 17.21 3.93
CA ALA A 305 -3.39 17.34 3.27
C ALA A 305 -4.57 17.34 4.25
N LEU A 306 -4.50 16.57 5.35
CA LEU A 306 -5.54 16.58 6.38
C LEU A 306 -5.55 17.93 7.13
N LEU A 307 -4.37 18.42 7.54
CA LEU A 307 -4.27 19.74 8.18
C LEU A 307 -4.81 20.87 7.30
N ALA A 308 -4.45 20.88 6.01
CA ALA A 308 -4.94 21.88 5.05
C ALA A 308 -6.47 21.83 4.95
N HIS A 309 -7.03 20.63 4.76
CA HIS A 309 -8.47 20.40 4.69
C HIS A 309 -9.20 20.86 5.95
N LEU A 310 -8.68 20.51 7.14
CA LEU A 310 -9.30 20.89 8.41
C LEU A 310 -9.21 22.40 8.66
N PHE A 311 -8.11 23.05 8.27
CA PHE A 311 -7.98 24.50 8.36
C PHE A 311 -9.02 25.20 7.47
N GLU A 312 -9.09 24.85 6.18
CA GLU A 312 -10.08 25.42 5.24
C GLU A 312 -11.52 25.22 5.74
N LEU A 313 -11.81 24.03 6.28
CA LEU A 313 -13.11 23.72 6.87
C LEU A 313 -13.42 24.65 8.06
N ILE A 314 -12.48 24.84 8.98
CA ILE A 314 -12.66 25.71 10.15
C ILE A 314 -12.81 27.17 9.71
N GLU A 315 -11.92 27.64 8.83
CA GLU A 315 -11.89 29.01 8.35
C GLU A 315 -13.22 29.41 7.70
N HIS A 316 -13.80 28.55 6.86
CA HIS A 316 -14.96 28.91 6.05
C HIS A 316 -16.31 28.47 6.63
N HIS A 317 -16.36 27.48 7.53
CA HIS A 317 -17.62 26.85 7.95
C HIS A 317 -17.90 26.87 9.46
N THR A 318 -17.09 27.56 10.26
CA THR A 318 -17.24 27.55 11.72
C THR A 318 -17.27 28.95 12.35
N LEU A 319 -17.74 29.04 13.59
CA LEU A 319 -17.65 30.25 14.40
C LEU A 319 -16.19 30.67 14.57
N ARG A 320 -15.29 29.71 14.86
CA ARG A 320 -13.85 29.99 15.02
C ARG A 320 -13.24 30.70 13.81
N GLY A 321 -13.60 30.27 12.59
CA GLY A 321 -13.12 30.88 11.35
C GLY A 321 -13.40 32.38 11.23
N LYS A 322 -14.49 32.87 11.85
CA LYS A 322 -14.85 34.30 11.89
C LYS A 322 -14.07 35.11 12.92
N HIS A 323 -13.27 34.45 13.75
CA HIS A 323 -12.60 35.01 14.92
C HIS A 323 -11.11 34.61 15.02
N LEU A 324 -10.48 34.19 13.91
CA LEU A 324 -9.06 33.75 13.91
C LEU A 324 -8.08 34.86 14.32
N ASP A 325 -8.48 36.13 14.18
CA ASP A 325 -7.72 37.32 14.61
C ASP A 325 -7.66 37.49 16.14
N THR A 326 -8.73 37.09 16.83
CA THR A 326 -8.87 37.20 18.29
C THR A 326 -8.65 35.87 18.99
N HIS A 327 -8.87 34.77 18.29
CA HIS A 327 -8.74 33.40 18.76
C HIS A 327 -7.88 32.63 17.77
N TYR A 328 -6.56 32.84 17.83
CA TYR A 328 -5.60 32.17 16.95
C TYR A 328 -5.76 30.65 16.99
N LEU A 329 -5.68 29.98 15.84
CA LEU A 329 -5.80 28.53 15.71
C LEU A 329 -4.43 27.90 15.49
N HIS A 330 -3.91 27.16 16.47
CA HIS A 330 -2.67 26.41 16.27
C HIS A 330 -2.88 25.27 15.26
N LEU A 331 -1.99 25.15 14.28
CA LEU A 331 -1.93 24.02 13.36
C LEU A 331 -0.60 23.30 13.53
N ILE A 332 -0.62 22.14 14.18
CA ILE A 332 0.59 21.37 14.46
C ILE A 332 0.67 20.15 13.55
N GLY A 333 1.70 20.09 12.70
CA GLY A 333 2.08 18.89 11.96
C GLY A 333 3.22 18.14 12.66
N ALA A 334 2.97 16.90 13.08
CA ALA A 334 3.97 16.07 13.73
C ALA A 334 4.24 14.80 12.92
N ASP A 335 5.51 14.41 12.74
CA ASP A 335 5.87 13.20 12.00
C ASP A 335 7.25 12.66 12.42
N LEU A 336 7.40 11.34 12.38
CA LEU A 336 8.65 10.60 12.63
C LEU A 336 9.59 10.66 11.42
N ASN A 337 9.07 11.03 10.24
CA ASN A 337 9.81 11.11 9.00
C ASN A 337 10.06 12.56 8.58
N LYS A 338 11.34 12.92 8.47
CA LYS A 338 11.77 14.27 8.08
C LYS A 338 11.29 14.68 6.68
N ALA A 339 11.27 13.75 5.72
CA ALA A 339 10.81 14.04 4.36
C ALA A 339 9.29 14.31 4.31
N ALA A 340 8.51 13.65 5.18
CA ALA A 340 7.10 13.96 5.35
C ALA A 340 6.91 15.40 5.90
N LEU A 341 7.61 15.76 6.98
CA LEU A 341 7.58 17.13 7.51
C LEU A 341 7.94 18.19 6.46
N ASP A 342 9.00 17.97 5.68
CA ASP A 342 9.42 18.91 4.65
C ASP A 342 8.41 19.00 3.50
N SER A 343 7.77 17.88 3.13
CA SER A 343 6.66 17.87 2.18
C SER A 343 5.43 18.60 2.70
N SER A 344 5.08 18.41 3.98
CA SER A 344 3.94 19.06 4.62
C SER A 344 4.13 20.57 4.69
N LYS A 345 5.33 21.03 5.09
CA LYS A 345 5.72 22.44 5.11
C LYS A 345 5.54 23.09 3.74
N LYS A 346 6.08 22.44 2.70
CA LYS A 346 5.99 22.95 1.33
C LYS A 346 4.53 23.05 0.87
N ASN A 347 3.74 22.00 1.09
CA ASN A 347 2.35 21.93 0.63
C ASN A 347 1.44 22.97 1.32
N LEU A 348 1.59 23.16 2.63
CA LEU A 348 0.82 24.16 3.39
C LEU A 348 1.25 25.59 3.02
N LEU A 349 2.55 25.84 2.86
CA LEU A 349 3.07 27.14 2.42
C LEU A 349 2.58 27.50 1.00
N GLU A 350 2.54 26.55 0.06
CA GLU A 350 2.01 26.76 -1.29
C GLU A 350 0.52 27.12 -1.29
N GLN A 351 -0.21 26.76 -0.23
CA GLN A 351 -1.62 27.12 -0.01
C GLN A 351 -1.81 28.37 0.86
N GLY A 352 -0.71 29.00 1.32
CA GLY A 352 -0.77 30.17 2.20
C GLY A 352 -1.17 29.87 3.65
N ILE A 353 -1.07 28.61 4.08
CA ILE A 353 -1.42 28.18 5.43
C ILE A 353 -0.16 28.13 6.30
N GLU A 354 -0.16 28.88 7.40
CA GLU A 354 0.91 28.85 8.40
C GLU A 354 0.66 27.73 9.42
N ALA A 355 1.68 26.90 9.65
CA ALA A 355 1.61 25.77 10.57
C ALA A 355 2.96 25.55 11.28
N GLU A 356 2.89 24.97 12.46
CA GLU A 356 4.00 24.61 13.33
C GLU A 356 4.34 23.12 13.15
N PHE A 357 5.63 22.76 13.20
CA PHE A 357 6.06 21.39 12.87
C PHE A 357 7.02 20.80 13.88
N LEU A 358 6.78 19.55 14.28
CA LEU A 358 7.63 18.80 15.20
C LEU A 358 8.00 17.42 14.68
N TYR A 359 9.21 17.00 15.01
CA TYR A 359 9.60 15.61 14.90
C TYR A 359 9.01 14.86 16.09
N ALA A 360 8.16 13.86 15.86
CA ALA A 360 7.52 13.11 16.94
C ALA A 360 7.17 11.67 16.54
N ASP A 361 7.07 10.78 17.52
CA ASP A 361 6.67 9.39 17.34
C ASP A 361 5.28 9.18 17.98
N ILE A 362 4.34 8.61 17.22
CA ILE A 362 3.02 8.22 17.73
C ILE A 362 3.12 7.31 18.96
N SER A 363 4.22 6.56 19.08
CA SER A 363 4.47 5.60 20.15
C SER A 363 4.99 6.25 21.45
N ASP A 364 5.14 7.58 21.51
CA ASP A 364 5.57 8.34 22.69
C ASP A 364 4.81 9.69 22.82
N PRO A 365 3.51 9.66 23.16
CA PRO A 365 2.70 10.86 23.31
C PRO A 365 3.18 11.76 24.46
N ALA A 366 3.83 11.18 25.48
CA ALA A 366 4.38 11.95 26.60
C ALA A 366 5.57 12.82 26.18
N GLN A 367 6.47 12.29 25.34
CA GLN A 367 7.55 13.08 24.77
C GLN A 367 7.00 14.13 23.80
N TYR A 368 6.03 13.77 22.95
CA TYR A 368 5.38 14.73 22.05
C TYR A 368 4.78 15.93 22.81
N ALA A 369 4.06 15.68 23.91
CA ALA A 369 3.49 16.74 24.74
C ALA A 369 4.56 17.68 25.34
N LYS A 370 5.71 17.14 25.77
CA LYS A 370 6.84 17.93 26.28
C LYS A 370 7.45 18.80 25.19
N ASP A 371 7.69 18.22 24.02
CA ASP A 371 8.30 18.92 22.88
C ASP A 371 7.39 20.04 22.37
N LEU A 372 6.08 19.78 22.31
CA LEU A 372 5.06 20.79 21.98
C LEU A 372 5.09 21.96 22.96
N LYS A 373 5.09 21.67 24.27
CA LYS A 373 5.13 22.71 25.29
C LYS A 373 6.43 23.52 25.23
N SER A 374 7.56 22.86 24.98
CA SER A 374 8.86 23.52 24.89
C SER A 374 9.02 24.36 23.63
N ALA A 375 8.46 23.92 22.49
CA ALA A 375 8.66 24.58 21.21
C ALA A 375 7.69 25.73 20.98
N PHE A 376 6.42 25.56 21.36
CA PHE A 376 5.33 26.50 21.01
C PHE A 376 4.55 27.01 22.23
N ASN A 377 4.92 26.59 23.45
CA ASN A 377 4.21 26.92 24.70
C ASN A 377 2.74 26.45 24.77
N VAL A 378 2.34 25.49 23.92
CA VAL A 378 0.99 24.91 23.86
C VAL A 378 0.97 23.56 24.59
N ASN A 379 -0.08 23.26 25.36
CA ASN A 379 -0.26 21.92 25.94
C ASN A 379 -1.00 21.02 24.95
N LEU A 380 -0.60 19.75 24.87
CA LEU A 380 -1.22 18.80 23.94
C LEU A 380 -2.70 18.54 24.23
N GLU A 381 -3.10 18.64 25.50
CA GLU A 381 -4.48 18.47 25.97
C GLU A 381 -5.41 19.62 25.56
N ASP A 382 -4.86 20.79 25.23
CA ASP A 382 -5.62 21.95 24.76
C ASP A 382 -5.95 21.85 23.25
N LEU A 383 -5.37 20.85 22.55
CA LEU A 383 -5.51 20.68 21.11
C LEU A 383 -6.46 19.53 20.76
N LEU A 384 -7.14 19.67 19.62
CA LEU A 384 -7.83 18.56 18.98
C LEU A 384 -6.78 17.64 18.34
N ASN A 385 -6.53 16.51 18.98
CA ASN A 385 -5.58 15.51 18.52
C ASN A 385 -6.20 14.67 17.40
N VAL A 386 -5.65 14.76 16.19
CA VAL A 386 -6.09 14.01 15.01
C VAL A 386 -4.96 13.16 14.45
N ARG A 387 -5.33 12.12 13.74
CA ARG A 387 -4.41 11.30 12.92
C ARG A 387 -5.23 10.46 11.96
N SER A 388 -4.67 10.18 10.79
CA SER A 388 -5.30 9.29 9.81
C SER A 388 -4.36 8.15 9.45
N PHE A 389 -4.86 6.92 9.52
CA PHE A 389 -4.15 5.72 9.08
C PHE A 389 -2.73 5.53 9.66
N LEU A 390 -2.52 5.83 10.95
CA LEU A 390 -1.17 5.80 11.54
C LEU A 390 -0.95 4.71 12.60
N ASP A 391 -1.94 4.40 13.45
CA ASP A 391 -1.76 3.48 14.58
C ASP A 391 -1.25 2.09 14.14
N HIS A 392 -1.63 1.63 12.95
CA HIS A 392 -1.18 0.35 12.39
C HIS A 392 0.28 0.37 11.90
N ASN A 393 0.86 1.55 11.65
CA ASN A 393 2.22 1.74 11.16
C ASN A 393 3.20 2.17 12.27
N ARG A 394 2.76 2.13 13.54
CA ARG A 394 3.64 2.39 14.69
C ARG A 394 4.75 1.35 14.79
N ILE A 395 5.83 1.70 15.48
CA ILE A 395 6.91 0.76 15.75
C ILE A 395 6.43 -0.24 16.80
N TYR A 396 6.29 -1.51 16.39
CA TYR A 396 5.96 -2.60 17.30
C TYR A 396 6.92 -2.67 18.49
N LYS A 397 6.36 -2.80 19.70
CA LYS A 397 7.09 -3.05 20.95
C LYS A 397 6.46 -4.25 21.65
N LYS A 398 7.28 -5.19 22.12
CA LYS A 398 6.78 -6.33 22.88
C LYS A 398 6.10 -5.84 24.18
N PRO A 399 4.87 -6.27 24.51
CA PRO A 399 4.21 -5.87 25.74
C PRO A 399 4.97 -6.31 27.00
N SER A 400 4.92 -5.50 28.06
CA SER A 400 5.73 -5.68 29.29
C SER A 400 5.23 -6.77 30.24
N ALA A 401 3.94 -7.09 30.23
CA ALA A 401 3.36 -8.21 30.99
C ALA A 401 2.12 -8.75 30.26
N PHE A 402 2.03 -10.08 30.15
CA PHE A 402 1.01 -10.76 29.34
C PHE A 402 0.22 -11.75 30.19
N LYS A 403 -1.11 -11.60 30.21
CA LYS A 403 -2.07 -12.69 30.43
C LYS A 403 -3.45 -12.22 29.98
N ARG A 404 -3.80 -12.48 28.72
CA ARG A 404 -5.22 -12.58 28.35
C ARG A 404 -5.77 -13.90 28.87
N THR A 405 -7.01 -13.87 29.35
CA THR A 405 -7.75 -15.08 29.75
C THR A 405 -8.57 -15.65 28.60
N ASP A 406 -8.84 -14.84 27.59
CA ASP A 406 -9.68 -15.14 26.44
C ASP A 406 -8.85 -15.34 25.16
N LYS A 407 -9.35 -16.21 24.27
CA LYS A 407 -8.69 -16.55 23.02
C LYS A 407 -8.90 -15.45 21.98
N SER A 408 -7.82 -15.01 21.32
CA SER A 408 -7.91 -14.08 20.17
C SER A 408 -8.80 -14.66 19.06
N LEU A 409 -9.66 -13.81 18.49
CA LEU A 409 -10.48 -14.12 17.32
C LEU A 409 -9.80 -13.75 16.00
N SER A 410 -8.71 -13.00 16.05
CA SER A 410 -7.97 -12.61 14.86
C SER A 410 -7.42 -13.84 14.12
N THR A 411 -7.56 -13.79 12.80
CA THR A 411 -6.94 -14.72 11.84
C THR A 411 -5.78 -14.06 11.09
N GLY A 412 -5.27 -12.94 11.60
CA GLY A 412 -4.14 -12.24 11.02
C GLY A 412 -2.85 -13.08 11.09
N SER A 413 -1.89 -12.70 10.25
CA SER A 413 -0.53 -13.22 10.24
C SER A 413 0.41 -12.05 10.37
N PHE A 414 1.18 -12.01 11.47
CA PHE A 414 1.99 -10.86 11.83
C PHE A 414 3.44 -11.28 12.07
N ALA A 415 4.36 -10.45 11.57
CA ALA A 415 5.78 -10.68 11.69
C ALA A 415 6.48 -9.37 12.09
N TYR A 416 7.44 -9.46 13.00
CA TYR A 416 8.33 -8.34 13.33
C TYR A 416 9.77 -8.81 13.30
N ARG A 417 10.53 -8.32 12.31
CA ARG A 417 11.97 -8.62 12.11
C ARG A 417 12.26 -10.13 12.16
N GLY A 418 11.46 -10.91 11.43
CA GLY A 418 11.58 -12.37 11.36
C GLY A 418 11.03 -13.13 12.56
N ARG A 419 10.44 -12.47 13.57
CA ARG A 419 9.71 -13.13 14.65
C ARG A 419 8.23 -13.21 14.33
N LEU A 420 7.64 -14.40 14.47
CA LEU A 420 6.20 -14.59 14.43
C LEU A 420 5.57 -13.89 15.64
N ILE A 421 4.58 -13.04 15.40
CA ILE A 421 3.85 -12.33 16.46
C ILE A 421 2.51 -13.04 16.67
N PRO A 422 2.27 -13.64 17.85
CA PRO A 422 0.97 -14.16 18.21
C PRO A 422 -0.13 -13.09 18.14
N ASN A 423 -1.33 -13.49 17.73
CA ASN A 423 -2.44 -12.56 17.52
C ASN A 423 -2.89 -11.88 18.83
N ASP A 424 -2.93 -12.63 19.93
CA ASP A 424 -3.21 -12.12 21.26
C ASP A 424 -2.14 -11.14 21.77
N GLU A 425 -0.86 -11.41 21.48
CA GLU A 425 0.25 -10.49 21.77
C GLU A 425 0.10 -9.17 21.02
N LEU A 426 -0.26 -9.21 19.72
CA LEU A 426 -0.44 -7.99 18.93
C LEU A 426 -1.68 -7.19 19.34
N GLU A 427 -2.79 -7.86 19.63
CA GLU A 427 -4.01 -7.21 20.15
C GLU A 427 -3.72 -6.50 21.48
N TYR A 428 -2.98 -7.13 22.38
CA TYR A 428 -2.59 -6.50 23.63
C TYR A 428 -1.55 -5.37 23.44
N ASN A 429 -0.64 -5.52 22.48
CA ASN A 429 0.25 -4.43 22.07
C ASN A 429 -0.53 -3.21 21.55
N LEU A 430 -1.71 -3.39 20.95
CA LEU A 430 -2.58 -2.28 20.56
C LEU A 430 -3.33 -1.66 21.74
N ILE A 431 -3.72 -2.45 22.75
CA ILE A 431 -4.37 -1.92 23.96
C ILE A 431 -3.41 -1.10 24.80
N GLN A 432 -2.13 -1.52 24.87
CA GLN A 432 -1.11 -0.82 25.65
C GLN A 432 -0.66 0.49 24.99
N HIS A 433 -0.73 0.56 23.66
CA HIS A 433 -0.48 1.77 22.88
C HIS A 433 -1.67 2.71 22.96
#